data_AF-A0AAW2WZ67-F1
#
_entry.id   AF-A0AAW2WZ67-F1
#
_cell.length_a   1.000
_cell.length_b   1.000
_cell.length_c   1.000
_cell.angle_alpha   90.00
_cell.angle_beta   90.00
_cell.angle_gamma   90.00
#
_symmetry.space_group_name_H-M   'P 1'
#
loop_
_entity.id
_entity.type
_entity.pdbx_description
1 polymer ?
#
loop_
_entity_poly.entity_id
_entity_poly.type
_entity_poly.pdbx_seq_one_letter_code
_entity_poly.pdbx_strand_id
1 'polypeptide(L)'
;MKRKEKEEDEVVDMERLKKLKAERIDLIEEHKSIELIPGEPNKATRIRSRMNETLEAMTIEFLRKNADMFAWDPSDFKGIDPDGCS
;
A
#
# COMPACT_ATOMS: atom_id res chain seq x y z
N MET A 1 16.01 -5.59 -44.78
CA MET A 1 15.88 -6.59 -43.70
C MET A 1 15.96 -6.02 -42.27
N LYS A 2 16.34 -4.74 -42.03
CA LYS A 2 16.56 -4.20 -40.66
C LYS A 2 15.37 -3.50 -39.97
N ARG A 3 14.21 -3.37 -40.63
CA ARG A 3 13.04 -2.67 -40.04
C ARG A 3 12.11 -3.59 -39.24
N LYS A 4 12.07 -4.89 -39.57
CA LYS A 4 11.18 -5.86 -38.89
C LYS A 4 11.69 -6.27 -37.49
N GLU A 5 12.99 -6.53 -37.33
CA GLU A 5 13.57 -6.90 -36.02
C GLU A 5 13.46 -5.79 -34.97
N LYS A 6 13.62 -4.52 -35.36
CA LYS A 6 13.53 -3.38 -34.43
C LYS A 6 12.10 -3.15 -33.90
N GLU A 7 11.10 -3.42 -34.73
CA GLU A 7 9.68 -3.28 -34.39
C GLU A 7 9.21 -4.44 -33.50
N GLU A 8 9.74 -5.64 -33.71
CA GLU A 8 9.48 -6.82 -32.86
C GLU A 8 10.06 -6.66 -31.44
N ASP A 9 11.29 -6.15 -31.30
CA ASP A 9 11.91 -5.92 -29.99
C ASP A 9 11.19 -4.83 -29.16
N GLU A 10 10.71 -3.76 -29.81
CA GLU A 10 9.99 -2.66 -29.15
C GLU A 10 8.57 -3.08 -28.70
N VAL A 11 7.92 -3.97 -29.47
CA VAL A 11 6.63 -4.58 -29.10
C VAL A 11 6.80 -5.53 -27.91
N VAL A 12 7.89 -6.30 -27.87
CA VAL A 12 8.19 -7.22 -26.74
C VAL A 12 8.40 -6.46 -25.43
N ASP A 13 9.09 -5.32 -25.45
CA ASP A 13 9.33 -4.52 -24.24
C ASP A 13 8.05 -3.85 -23.71
N MET A 14 7.20 -3.33 -24.61
CA MET A 14 5.91 -2.75 -24.24
C MET A 14 4.94 -3.78 -23.67
N GLU A 15 4.94 -5.01 -24.19
CA GLU A 15 4.11 -6.10 -23.67
C GLU A 15 4.55 -6.51 -22.25
N ARG A 16 5.87 -6.54 -22.01
CA ARG A 16 6.44 -6.81 -20.69
C ARG A 16 6.12 -5.70 -19.70
N LEU A 17 6.17 -4.43 -20.13
CA LEU A 17 5.80 -3.28 -19.30
C LEU A 17 4.31 -3.29 -18.95
N LYS A 18 3.44 -3.63 -19.90
CA LYS A 18 2.00 -3.79 -19.65
C LYS A 18 1.75 -4.90 -18.63
N LYS A 19 2.42 -6.05 -18.76
CA LYS A 19 2.31 -7.16 -17.82
C LYS A 19 2.75 -6.77 -16.41
N LEU A 20 3.91 -6.12 -16.28
CA LEU A 20 4.41 -5.64 -14.98
C LEU A 20 3.49 -4.57 -14.36
N LYS A 21 2.86 -3.73 -15.17
CA LYS A 21 1.87 -2.75 -14.69
C LYS A 21 0.59 -3.44 -14.21
N ALA A 22 0.06 -4.40 -14.97
CA ALA A 22 -1.11 -5.18 -14.60
C ALA A 22 -0.88 -5.97 -13.30
N GLU A 23 0.23 -6.71 -13.21
CA GLU A 23 0.62 -7.44 -11.99
C GLU A 23 0.72 -6.50 -10.78
N ARG A 24 1.30 -5.30 -10.97
CA ARG A 24 1.41 -4.30 -9.90
C ARG A 24 0.04 -3.78 -9.47
N ILE A 25 -0.89 -3.59 -10.40
CA ILE A 25 -2.27 -3.14 -10.11
C ILE A 25 -3.03 -4.23 -9.35
N ASP A 26 -2.95 -5.48 -9.78
CA ASP A 26 -3.58 -6.62 -9.08
C ASP A 26 -3.07 -6.76 -7.63
N LEU A 27 -1.76 -6.54 -7.42
CA LEU A 27 -1.14 -6.47 -6.09
C LEU A 27 -1.67 -5.33 -5.20
N ILE A 28 -2.08 -4.22 -5.81
CA ILE A 28 -2.61 -3.02 -5.13
C ILE A 28 -4.11 -3.19 -4.80
N GLU A 29 -4.88 -3.91 -5.61
CA GLU A 29 -6.31 -4.07 -5.38
C GLU A 29 -6.66 -5.00 -4.22
N GLU A 30 -5.82 -6.00 -3.94
CA GLU A 30 -6.19 -7.05 -2.98
C GLU A 30 -5.80 -6.73 -1.52
N HIS A 31 -6.51 -5.79 -0.92
CA HIS A 31 -6.28 -5.37 0.46
C HIS A 31 -7.56 -5.49 1.29
N LYS A 32 -7.43 -5.84 2.56
CA LYS A 32 -8.53 -5.86 3.52
C LYS A 32 -8.32 -4.82 4.62
N SER A 33 -9.42 -4.26 5.09
CA SER A 33 -9.42 -3.30 6.19
C SER A 33 -9.40 -4.04 7.54
N ILE A 34 -8.60 -3.56 8.48
CA ILE A 34 -8.52 -4.05 9.85
C ILE A 34 -8.60 -2.87 10.83
N GLU A 35 -9.35 -3.04 11.92
CA GLU A 35 -9.30 -2.09 13.04
C GLU A 35 -8.02 -2.32 13.86
N LEU A 36 -7.23 -1.25 14.03
CA LEU A 36 -6.07 -1.24 14.90
C LEU A 36 -6.46 -0.96 16.35
N ILE A 37 -7.53 -0.20 16.58
CA ILE A 37 -8.12 -0.02 17.91
C ILE A 37 -9.53 -0.63 17.91
N PRO A 38 -9.79 -1.69 18.70
CA PRO A 38 -11.09 -2.34 18.72
C PRO A 38 -12.23 -1.37 19.07
N GLY A 39 -13.25 -1.32 18.21
CA GLY A 39 -14.42 -0.45 18.43
C GLY A 39 -14.24 0.99 17.93
N GLU A 40 -13.11 1.30 17.28
CA GLU A 40 -12.87 2.58 16.62
C GLU A 40 -12.67 2.37 15.10
N PRO A 41 -13.76 2.38 14.30
CA PRO A 41 -13.69 2.14 12.85
C PRO A 41 -12.81 3.14 12.09
N ASN A 42 -12.65 4.35 12.64
CA ASN A 42 -11.81 5.40 12.06
C ASN A 42 -10.31 5.14 12.29
N LYS A 43 -9.96 4.24 13.22
CA LYS A 43 -8.58 3.82 13.51
C LYS A 43 -8.28 2.48 12.87
N ALA A 44 -8.52 2.42 11.57
CA ALA A 44 -8.34 1.24 10.74
C ALA A 44 -7.23 1.45 9.70
N THR A 45 -6.63 0.35 9.25
CA THR A 45 -5.66 0.35 8.15
C THR A 45 -5.93 -0.78 7.17
N ARG A 46 -5.31 -0.70 5.99
CA ARG A 46 -5.43 -1.72 4.95
C ARG A 46 -4.16 -2.57 4.91
N ILE A 47 -4.33 -3.88 5.02
CA ILE A 47 -3.26 -4.86 4.83
C ILE A 47 -3.58 -5.75 3.63
N ARG A 48 -2.56 -6.38 3.05
CA ARG A 48 -2.75 -7.31 1.93
C ARG A 48 -3.68 -8.46 2.33
N SER A 49 -4.65 -8.76 1.48
CA SER A 49 -5.68 -9.77 1.74
C SER A 49 -5.18 -11.20 1.55
N ARG A 50 -4.37 -11.47 0.50
CA ARG A 50 -3.69 -12.76 0.29
C ARG A 50 -2.38 -12.83 1.07
N MET A 51 -2.48 -12.91 2.38
CA MET A 51 -1.35 -13.18 3.27
C MET A 51 -1.49 -14.58 3.90
N ASN A 52 -0.37 -15.22 4.21
CA ASN A 52 -0.39 -16.42 5.05
C ASN A 52 -0.98 -16.07 6.42
N GLU A 53 -1.85 -16.93 6.96
CA GLU A 53 -2.60 -16.67 8.19
C GLU A 53 -1.71 -16.30 9.40
N THR A 54 -0.58 -17.01 9.57
CA THR A 54 0.37 -16.72 10.66
C THR A 54 1.00 -15.35 10.50
N LEU A 55 1.46 -15.04 9.29
CA LEU A 55 2.07 -13.75 9.00
C LEU A 55 1.05 -12.60 9.14
N GLU A 56 -0.19 -12.86 8.75
CA GLU A 56 -1.28 -11.92 8.89
C GLU A 56 -1.57 -11.60 10.36
N ALA A 57 -1.73 -12.62 11.20
CA ALA A 57 -1.94 -12.47 12.62
C ALA A 57 -0.78 -11.69 13.28
N MET A 58 0.46 -12.03 12.94
CA MET A 58 1.64 -11.31 13.43
C MET A 58 1.66 -9.85 12.98
N THR A 59 1.28 -9.57 11.74
CA THR A 59 1.21 -8.21 11.19
C THR A 59 0.14 -7.40 11.91
N ILE A 60 -1.06 -7.96 12.08
CA ILE A 60 -2.16 -7.32 12.81
C ILE A 60 -1.73 -7.02 14.25
N GLU A 61 -1.16 -8.00 14.95
CA GLU A 61 -0.72 -7.84 16.34
C GLU A 61 0.37 -6.76 16.45
N PHE A 62 1.35 -6.77 15.55
CA PHE A 62 2.41 -5.77 15.52
C PHE A 62 1.85 -4.35 15.31
N LEU A 63 0.95 -4.17 14.34
CA LEU A 63 0.35 -2.85 14.07
C LEU A 63 -0.50 -2.37 15.25
N ARG A 64 -1.26 -3.27 15.88
CA ARG A 64 -2.07 -2.95 17.07
C ARG A 64 -1.22 -2.56 18.28
N LYS A 65 -0.11 -3.26 18.51
CA LYS A 65 0.84 -2.94 19.58
C LYS A 65 1.46 -1.55 19.46
N ASN A 66 1.46 -1.00 18.24
CA ASN A 66 2.05 0.30 17.93
C ASN A 66 0.98 1.28 17.40
N ALA A 67 -0.28 1.09 17.78
CA ALA A 67 -1.38 1.95 17.31
C ALA A 67 -1.21 3.42 17.75
N ASP A 68 -0.44 3.67 18.80
CA ASP A 68 -0.06 4.98 19.32
C ASP A 68 0.99 5.72 18.47
N MET A 69 1.71 5.02 17.60
CA MET A 69 2.65 5.65 16.66
C MET A 69 1.96 6.30 15.45
N PHE A 70 0.68 6.02 15.24
CA PHE A 70 -0.09 6.60 14.14
C PHE A 70 -0.70 7.93 14.56
N ALA A 71 -0.62 8.91 13.68
CA ALA A 71 -1.36 10.16 13.81
C ALA A 71 -2.78 9.96 13.26
N TRP A 72 -3.72 9.61 14.14
CA TRP A 72 -5.12 9.37 13.80
C TRP A 72 -5.86 10.68 13.55
N ASP A 73 -5.50 11.71 14.30
CA ASP A 73 -6.04 13.06 14.19
C ASP A 73 -4.94 14.06 13.82
N PRO A 74 -5.29 15.20 13.18
CA PRO A 74 -4.34 16.27 12.91
C PRO A 74 -3.56 16.74 14.16
N SER A 75 -4.18 16.64 15.34
CA SER A 75 -3.55 16.99 16.63
C SER A 75 -2.42 16.06 17.05
N ASP A 76 -2.34 14.86 16.48
CA ASP A 76 -1.30 13.88 16.80
C ASP A 76 0.03 14.24 16.12
N PHE A 77 0.02 15.10 15.10
CA PHE A 77 1.23 15.64 14.47
C PHE A 77 1.92 16.67 15.38
N LYS A 78 2.70 16.17 16.34
CA LYS A 78 3.53 16.99 17.24
C LYS A 78 4.74 17.51 16.46
N GLY A 79 4.66 18.72 15.91
CA GLY A 79 5.78 19.36 15.21
C GLY A 79 5.42 20.25 14.02
N ILE A 80 4.14 20.27 13.62
CA ILE A 80 3.61 21.27 12.68
C ILE A 80 2.89 22.32 13.52
N ASP A 81 3.45 23.52 13.59
CA ASP A 81 2.78 24.66 14.23
C ASP A 81 1.54 25.00 13.37
N PRO A 82 0.30 24.92 13.90
CA PRO A 82 -0.89 25.26 13.13
C PRO A 82 -0.90 26.73 12.68
N ASP A 83 -0.10 27.58 13.33
CA ASP A 83 0.04 29.02 13.03
C ASP A 83 1.21 29.33 12.09
N GLY A 84 1.83 28.31 11.47
CA GLY A 84 3.00 28.42 10.60
C GLY A 84 2.76 29.11 9.25
N CYS A 85 2.45 30.40 9.27
CA CYS A 85 2.68 31.41 8.23
C CYS A 85 2.35 32.79 8.81
N SER A 86 3.31 33.42 9.47
CA SER A 86 3.32 34.86 9.77
C SER A 86 4.38 35.57 8.94
#